data_AF-A0A956QZ43-F1
#
_entry.id   AF-A0A956QZ43-F1
#
_cell.length_a   1.000
_cell.length_b   1.000
_cell.length_c   1.000
_cell.angle_alpha   90.00
_cell.angle_beta   90.00
_cell.angle_gamma   90.00
#
_symmetry.space_group_name_H-M   'P 1'
#
loop_
_entity.id
_entity.type
_entity.pdbx_description
1 polymer ?
#
loop_
_entity_poly.entity_id
_entity_poly.type
_entity_poly.pdbx_seq_one_letter_code
_entity_poly.pdbx_strand_id
1 'polypeptide(L)'
;MSYQFYNLLHILGIVLVFMAIGGWAFHGINGGTKESNKARGLLAATHGIGVLLILVAGFGMLAKIGAMAGGLPGWLHPKLLIWVLVAASPAIFNRKPEWGKILWFLFPLLAATAAYFAINHPGQSSGASADPAPAEAKSE
;
A
#
# COMPACT_ATOMS: atom_id res chain seq x y z
N MET A 1 -15.43 -14.02 -2.13
CA MET A 1 -15.15 -12.56 -2.19
C MET A 1 -14.47 -12.21 -3.51
N SER A 2 -14.86 -11.09 -4.11
CA SER A 2 -14.37 -10.62 -5.42
C SER A 2 -13.05 -9.86 -5.29
N TYR A 3 -12.36 -9.63 -6.42
CA TYR A 3 -11.19 -8.75 -6.47
C TYR A 3 -11.53 -7.34 -5.97
N GLN A 4 -12.67 -6.81 -6.40
CA GLN A 4 -13.15 -5.47 -6.05
C GLN A 4 -13.35 -5.30 -4.55
N PHE A 5 -13.81 -6.34 -3.85
CA PHE A 5 -13.94 -6.33 -2.39
C PHE A 5 -12.58 -6.16 -1.70
N TYR A 6 -11.58 -6.93 -2.13
CA TYR A 6 -10.22 -6.79 -1.60
C TYR A 6 -9.61 -5.45 -1.98
N ASN A 7 -9.85 -4.94 -3.19
CA ASN A 7 -9.38 -3.61 -3.58
C ASN A 7 -9.97 -2.52 -2.67
N LEU A 8 -11.27 -2.57 -2.38
CA LEU A 8 -11.92 -1.64 -1.46
C LEU A 8 -11.30 -1.69 -0.06
N LEU A 9 -11.08 -2.90 0.50
CA LEU A 9 -10.44 -3.05 1.81
C LEU A 9 -8.98 -2.56 1.80
N HIS A 10 -8.25 -2.77 0.71
CA HIS A 10 -6.87 -2.30 0.57
C HIS A 10 -6.82 -0.76 0.60
N ILE A 11 -7.69 -0.11 -0.18
CA ILE A 11 -7.81 1.36 -0.21
C ILE A 11 -8.24 1.90 1.16
N LEU A 12 -9.24 1.28 1.79
CA LEU A 12 -9.65 1.65 3.15
C LEU A 12 -8.47 1.56 4.12
N GLY A 13 -7.67 0.49 4.06
CA GLY A 13 -6.47 0.34 4.87
C GLY A 13 -5.46 1.47 4.64
N ILE A 14 -5.21 1.86 3.38
CA ILE A 14 -4.35 3.00 3.03
C ILE A 14 -4.88 4.29 3.65
N VAL A 15 -6.17 4.58 3.51
CA VAL A 15 -6.79 5.80 4.08
C VAL A 15 -6.59 5.84 5.60
N LEU A 16 -6.85 4.74 6.32
CA LEU A 16 -6.67 4.68 7.76
C LEU A 16 -5.21 4.91 8.19
N VAL A 17 -4.26 4.26 7.51
CA VAL A 17 -2.83 4.43 7.78
C VAL A 17 -2.40 5.88 7.60
N PHE A 18 -2.78 6.51 6.50
CA PHE A 18 -2.38 7.89 6.21
C PHE A 18 -3.08 8.92 7.09
N MET A 19 -4.33 8.67 7.49
CA MET A 19 -5.03 9.47 8.49
C MET A 19 -4.28 9.44 9.84
N ALA A 20 -3.84 8.26 10.29
CA ALA A 20 -3.08 8.12 11.53
C ALA A 20 -1.69 8.78 11.45
N ILE A 21 -0.97 8.59 10.34
CA ILE A 21 0.32 9.25 10.08
C ILE A 21 0.16 10.77 10.11
N GLY A 22 -0.90 11.31 9.51
CA GLY A 22 -1.15 12.74 9.53
C GLY A 22 -1.38 13.28 10.95
N GLY A 23 -2.11 12.55 11.78
CA GLY A 23 -2.29 12.88 13.19
C GLY A 23 -0.98 12.93 13.97
N TRP A 24 -0.10 11.94 13.79
CA TRP A 24 1.23 11.95 14.43
C TRP A 24 2.14 13.06 13.91
N ALA A 25 2.15 13.28 12.60
CA ALA A 25 2.96 14.30 11.97
C ALA A 25 2.60 15.69 12.50
N PHE A 26 1.32 16.08 12.48
CA PHE A 26 0.91 17.39 12.98
C PHE A 26 1.08 17.54 14.50
N HIS A 27 0.88 16.47 15.27
CA HIS A 27 1.19 16.49 16.70
C HIS A 27 2.67 16.82 16.95
N GLY A 28 3.57 16.15 16.23
CA GLY A 28 5.01 16.43 16.33
C GLY A 28 5.41 17.81 15.81
N ILE A 29 4.81 18.27 14.70
CA ILE A 29 5.01 19.64 14.16
C ILE A 29 4.64 20.70 15.18
N ASN A 30 3.60 20.46 15.98
CA ASN A 30 3.14 21.36 17.04
C ASN A 30 3.94 21.20 18.35
N GLY A 31 5.08 20.49 18.33
CA GLY A 31 5.95 20.30 19.49
C GLY A 31 5.48 19.22 20.47
N GLY A 32 4.51 18.40 20.07
CA GLY A 32 3.99 17.31 20.89
C GLY A 32 4.97 16.16 21.06
N THR A 33 4.97 15.54 22.24
CA THR A 33 5.74 14.32 22.55
C THR A 33 4.83 13.10 22.62
N LYS A 34 5.42 11.93 22.82
CA LYS A 34 4.67 10.69 23.04
C LYS A 34 3.74 10.77 24.27
N GLU A 35 4.20 11.41 25.33
CA GLU A 35 3.50 11.55 26.62
C GLU A 35 2.34 12.55 26.52
N SER A 36 2.47 13.58 25.69
CA SER A 36 1.42 14.59 25.52
C SER A 36 0.31 14.18 24.53
N ASN A 37 0.49 13.09 23.79
CA ASN A 37 -0.48 12.66 22.79
C ASN A 37 -1.64 11.86 23.40
N LYS A 38 -2.72 12.56 23.77
CA LYS A 38 -3.96 11.94 24.28
C LYS A 38 -4.64 11.01 23.26
N ALA A 39 -4.44 11.24 21.97
CA ALA A 39 -5.00 10.43 20.88
C ALA A 39 -4.11 9.24 20.49
N ARG A 40 -2.99 8.99 21.19
CA ARG A 40 -2.00 7.96 20.80
C ARG A 40 -2.60 6.57 20.61
N GLY A 41 -3.53 6.17 21.49
CA GLY A 41 -4.19 4.87 21.40
C GLY A 41 -5.07 4.75 20.14
N LEU A 42 -5.85 5.78 19.85
CA LEU A 42 -6.67 5.85 18.64
C LEU A 42 -5.81 5.79 17.38
N LEU A 43 -4.77 6.62 17.29
CA LEU A 43 -3.86 6.65 16.15
C LEU A 43 -3.16 5.30 15.95
N ALA A 44 -2.71 4.66 17.04
CA ALA A 44 -2.08 3.34 16.97
C ALA A 44 -3.06 2.25 16.49
N ALA A 45 -4.30 2.25 16.99
CA ALA A 45 -5.32 1.29 16.57
C ALA A 45 -5.71 1.49 15.10
N THR A 46 -6.00 2.73 14.70
CA THR A 46 -6.33 3.10 13.32
C THR A 46 -5.22 2.69 12.36
N HIS A 47 -3.96 2.98 12.72
CA HIS A 47 -2.81 2.60 11.90
C HIS A 47 -2.64 1.08 11.83
N GLY A 48 -2.68 0.37 12.96
CA GLY A 48 -2.52 -1.07 13.01
C GLY A 48 -3.60 -1.82 12.21
N ILE A 49 -4.87 -1.41 12.36
CA ILE A 49 -5.98 -1.96 11.56
C ILE A 49 -5.77 -1.65 10.08
N GLY A 50 -5.37 -0.42 9.75
CA GLY A 50 -5.08 -0.04 8.38
C GLY A 50 -3.98 -0.89 7.73
N VAL A 51 -2.87 -1.11 8.43
CA VAL A 51 -1.78 -2.00 7.98
C VAL A 51 -2.27 -3.43 7.77
N LEU A 52 -3.06 -3.96 8.71
CA LEU A 52 -3.64 -5.30 8.58
C LEU A 52 -4.52 -5.41 7.33
N LEU A 53 -5.38 -4.42 7.08
CA LEU A 53 -6.23 -4.38 5.89
C LEU A 53 -5.40 -4.29 4.61
N ILE A 54 -4.36 -3.45 4.56
CA ILE A 54 -3.44 -3.34 3.43
C ILE A 54 -2.84 -4.71 3.11
N LEU A 55 -2.29 -5.41 4.10
CA LEU A 55 -1.63 -6.69 3.87
C LEU A 55 -2.62 -7.79 3.48
N VAL A 56 -3.66 -8.02 4.28
CA VAL A 56 -4.64 -9.08 4.03
C VAL A 56 -5.34 -8.88 2.70
N ALA A 57 -5.78 -7.66 2.39
CA ALA A 57 -6.48 -7.39 1.15
C ALA A 57 -5.54 -7.33 -0.05
N GLY A 58 -4.28 -6.89 0.12
CA GLY A 58 -3.25 -6.93 -0.91
C GLY A 58 -2.94 -8.36 -1.35
N PHE A 59 -2.70 -9.26 -0.40
CA PHE A 59 -2.53 -10.69 -0.70
C PHE A 59 -3.82 -11.34 -1.21
N GLY A 60 -4.99 -10.91 -0.73
CA GLY A 60 -6.29 -11.31 -1.27
C GLY A 60 -6.41 -11.00 -2.77
N MET A 61 -6.03 -9.80 -3.20
CA MET A 61 -5.99 -9.43 -4.64
C MET A 61 -5.00 -10.30 -5.42
N LEU A 62 -3.78 -10.50 -4.90
CA LEU A 62 -2.76 -11.35 -5.54
C LEU A 62 -3.24 -12.79 -5.74
N ALA A 63 -3.94 -13.35 -4.76
CA ALA A 63 -4.53 -14.68 -4.86
C ALA A 63 -5.63 -14.75 -5.93
N LYS A 64 -6.40 -13.68 -6.14
CA LYS A 64 -7.47 -13.63 -7.16
C LYS A 64 -6.95 -13.59 -8.59
N ILE A 65 -5.79 -12.97 -8.80
CA ILE A 65 -5.17 -12.89 -10.14
C ILE A 65 -4.13 -13.98 -10.37
N GLY A 66 -3.93 -14.90 -9.43
CA GLY A 66 -2.93 -15.97 -9.55
C GLY A 66 -1.48 -15.47 -9.61
N ALA A 67 -1.21 -14.24 -9.20
CA ALA A 67 0.09 -13.59 -9.40
C ALA A 67 1.24 -14.28 -8.65
N MET A 68 0.94 -15.16 -7.67
CA MET A 68 1.96 -15.85 -6.88
C MET A 68 2.14 -17.34 -7.26
N ALA A 69 1.58 -17.80 -8.39
CA ALA A 69 1.66 -19.20 -8.80
C ALA A 69 3.10 -19.70 -9.01
N GLY A 70 4.03 -18.81 -9.41
CA GLY A 70 5.45 -19.09 -9.57
C GLY A 70 6.34 -18.49 -8.47
N GLY A 71 5.77 -18.11 -7.33
CA GLY A 71 6.45 -17.34 -6.28
C GLY A 71 6.10 -15.84 -6.31
N LEU A 72 6.74 -15.05 -5.44
CA LEU A 72 6.48 -13.61 -5.36
C LEU A 72 7.03 -12.89 -6.61
N PRO A 73 6.21 -12.13 -7.35
CA PRO A 73 6.69 -11.35 -8.48
C PRO A 73 7.72 -10.30 -8.07
N GLY A 74 8.72 -10.05 -8.94
CA GLY A 74 9.79 -9.09 -8.67
C GLY A 74 9.30 -7.67 -8.31
N TRP A 75 8.23 -7.20 -8.96
CA TRP A 75 7.62 -5.89 -8.70
C TRP A 75 7.00 -5.75 -7.30
N LEU A 76 6.66 -6.88 -6.67
CA LEU A 76 5.99 -6.90 -5.38
C LEU A 76 6.99 -6.68 -4.23
N HIS A 77 8.25 -7.07 -4.38
CA HIS A 77 9.29 -6.87 -3.36
C HIS A 77 9.47 -5.41 -2.92
N PRO A 78 9.71 -4.43 -3.82
CA PRO A 78 9.85 -3.04 -3.40
C PRO A 78 8.57 -2.48 -2.77
N LYS A 79 7.39 -2.93 -3.24
CA LYS A 79 6.10 -2.54 -2.66
C LYS A 79 5.94 -3.07 -1.22
N LEU A 80 6.31 -4.32 -0.97
CA LEU A 80 6.29 -4.91 0.37
C LEU A 80 7.27 -4.20 1.32
N LEU A 81 8.46 -3.86 0.83
CA LEU A 81 9.43 -3.08 1.61
C LEU A 81 8.84 -1.73 2.02
N ILE A 82 8.19 -1.02 1.10
CA ILE A 82 7.51 0.24 1.40
C ILE A 82 6.43 0.05 2.47
N TRP A 83 5.59 -0.98 2.36
CA TRP A 83 4.56 -1.23 3.37
C TRP A 83 5.13 -1.57 4.75
N VAL A 84 6.28 -2.26 4.82
CA VAL A 84 7.00 -2.48 6.08
C VAL A 84 7.50 -1.17 6.67
N LEU A 85 8.07 -0.28 5.87
CA LEU A 85 8.51 1.05 6.32
C LEU A 85 7.33 1.90 6.83
N VAL A 86 6.21 1.87 6.11
CA VAL A 86 4.97 2.55 6.50
C VAL A 86 4.38 1.94 7.79
N ALA A 87 4.46 0.62 7.96
CA ALA A 87 4.03 -0.07 9.17
C ALA A 87 4.91 0.27 10.39
N ALA A 88 6.20 0.53 10.17
CA ALA A 88 7.14 0.95 11.20
C ALA A 88 7.02 2.44 11.58
N SER A 89 6.21 3.24 10.86
CA SER A 89 6.11 4.69 11.08
C SER A 89 5.77 5.12 12.51
N PRO A 90 4.92 4.43 13.29
CA PRO A 90 4.64 4.85 14.67
C PRO A 90 5.90 4.82 15.54
N ALA A 91 6.82 3.89 15.27
CA ALA A 91 8.07 3.76 15.99
C ALA A 91 9.00 4.97 15.76
N ILE A 92 8.93 5.57 14.57
CA ILE A 92 9.68 6.77 14.19
C ILE A 92 9.03 8.00 14.83
N PHE A 93 7.72 8.20 14.65
CA PHE A 93 7.01 9.35 15.24
C PHE A 93 7.10 9.40 16.77
N ASN A 94 7.10 8.24 17.45
CA ASN A 94 7.24 8.19 18.91
C ASN A 94 8.68 8.48 19.41
N ARG A 95 9.70 8.33 18.55
CA ARG A 95 11.11 8.56 18.91
C ARG A 95 11.66 9.89 18.40
N LYS A 96 11.12 10.37 17.29
CA LYS A 96 11.54 11.57 16.56
C LYS A 96 10.33 12.41 16.13
N PRO A 97 9.47 12.86 17.08
CA PRO A 97 8.30 13.68 16.76
C PRO A 97 8.67 14.97 16.00
N GLU A 98 9.87 15.51 16.23
CA GLU A 98 10.41 16.70 15.55
C GLU A 98 10.58 16.51 14.04
N TRP A 99 10.64 15.27 13.56
CA TRP A 99 10.69 14.96 12.12
C TRP A 99 9.32 15.04 11.44
N GLY A 100 8.26 15.46 12.15
CA GLY A 100 6.89 15.50 11.65
C GLY A 100 6.74 16.14 10.27
N LYS A 101 7.41 17.27 10.00
CA LYS A 101 7.40 17.94 8.68
C LYS A 101 8.00 17.07 7.57
N ILE A 102 9.13 16.44 7.84
CA ILE A 102 9.83 15.59 6.85
C ILE A 102 9.00 14.33 6.59
N LEU A 103 8.54 13.68 7.66
CA LEU A 103 7.75 12.45 7.58
C LEU A 103 6.39 12.67 6.91
N TRP A 104 5.79 13.84 7.08
CA TRP A 104 4.56 14.25 6.39
C TRP A 104 4.67 14.16 4.87
N PHE A 105 5.82 14.54 4.29
CA PHE A 105 6.04 14.44 2.83
C PHE A 105 6.65 13.09 2.42
N LEU A 106 7.50 12.51 3.26
CA LEU A 106 8.18 11.25 2.97
C LEU A 106 7.19 10.08 2.81
N PHE A 107 6.23 9.93 3.73
CA PHE A 107 5.32 8.78 3.68
C PHE A 107 4.38 8.80 2.46
N PRO A 108 3.75 9.93 2.08
CA PRO A 108 2.99 10.01 0.83
C PRO A 108 3.85 9.70 -0.40
N LEU A 109 5.10 10.17 -0.43
CA LEU A 109 6.02 9.87 -1.52
C LEU A 109 6.31 8.37 -1.61
N LEU A 110 6.57 7.71 -0.48
CA LEU A 110 6.72 6.25 -0.42
C LEU A 110 5.47 5.53 -0.92
N ALA A 111 4.27 5.95 -0.51
CA ALA A 111 3.03 5.36 -1.03
C ALA A 111 2.82 5.61 -2.52
N ALA A 112 3.18 6.78 -3.04
CA ALA A 112 3.17 7.04 -4.48
C ALA A 112 4.13 6.11 -5.23
N THR A 113 5.32 5.86 -4.68
CA THR A 113 6.26 4.86 -5.23
C THR A 113 5.67 3.44 -5.20
N ALA A 114 4.99 3.04 -4.13
CA ALA A 114 4.30 1.75 -4.05
C ALA A 114 3.16 1.64 -5.08
N ALA A 115 2.43 2.73 -5.33
CA ALA A 115 1.40 2.81 -6.37
C ALA A 115 2.02 2.71 -7.77
N TYR A 116 3.15 3.39 -8.01
CA TYR A 116 3.90 3.30 -9.27
C TYR A 116 4.26 1.85 -9.61
N PHE A 117 4.80 1.08 -8.65
CA PHE A 117 5.09 -0.34 -8.87
C PHE A 117 3.83 -1.18 -9.15
N ALA A 118 2.70 -0.83 -8.53
CA ALA A 118 1.44 -1.54 -8.75
C ALA A 118 0.85 -1.27 -10.15
N ILE A 119 1.00 -0.04 -10.65
CA ILE A 119 0.48 0.36 -11.97
C ILE A 119 1.36 -0.18 -13.09
N ASN A 120 2.69 -0.03 -12.95
CA ASN A 120 3.65 -0.34 -14.01
C ASN A 120 4.17 -1.78 -13.97
N HIS A 121 3.57 -2.66 -13.16
CA HIS A 121 3.98 -4.06 -13.18
C HIS A 121 3.67 -4.72 -14.55
N PRO A 122 4.50 -5.67 -15.02
CA PRO A 122 4.30 -6.34 -16.31
C PRO A 122 3.03 -7.21 -16.41
N GLY A 123 2.27 -7.35 -15.32
CA GLY A 123 1.12 -8.27 -15.21
C GLY A 123 -0.14 -7.83 -15.96
N GLN A 124 -0.18 -6.61 -16.51
CA GLN A 124 -1.31 -6.13 -17.32
C GLN A 124 -1.09 -6.24 -18.84
N SER A 125 0.14 -6.46 -19.32
CA SER A 125 0.45 -6.44 -20.76
C SER A 125 0.26 -7.79 -21.48
N SER A 126 -0.19 -8.85 -20.79
CA SER A 126 -0.31 -10.19 -21.40
C SER A 126 -1.76 -10.60 -21.74
N GLY A 127 -2.75 -9.70 -21.58
CA GLY A 127 -4.17 -10.01 -21.78
C GLY A 127 -4.87 -9.34 -22.96
N ALA A 128 -4.17 -8.51 -23.74
CA ALA A 128 -4.79 -7.65 -24.77
C ALA A 128 -4.20 -7.82 -26.18
N SER A 129 -3.59 -8.96 -26.51
CA SER A 129 -3.08 -9.23 -27.86
C SER A 129 -3.25 -10.70 -28.29
N ALA A 130 -4.48 -11.20 -28.14
CA ALA A 130 -4.93 -12.36 -28.92
C ALA A 130 -6.03 -11.90 -29.88
N ASP A 131 -5.68 -11.00 -30.81
CA ASP A 131 -6.43 -10.95 -32.06
C ASP A 131 -6.24 -12.31 -32.75
N PRO A 132 -7.30 -13.06 -33.05
CA PRO A 132 -7.15 -14.27 -33.84
C PRO A 132 -6.63 -13.83 -35.22
N ALA A 133 -5.47 -14.37 -35.61
CA ALA A 133 -4.95 -14.21 -36.96
C ALA A 133 -6.06 -14.54 -37.98
N PRO A 134 -6.22 -13.74 -39.05
CA PRO A 134 -7.21 -14.03 -40.07
C PRO A 134 -6.90 -15.41 -40.66
N ALA A 135 -7.90 -16.30 -40.61
CA ALA A 135 -7.79 -17.63 -41.17
C ALA A 135 -7.39 -17.54 -42.64
N GLU A 136 -6.21 -18.07 -42.98
CA GLU A 136 -5.84 -18.33 -44.36
C GLU A 136 -6.90 -19.26 -44.96
N ALA A 137 -7.72 -18.69 -45.85
CA ALA A 137 -8.62 -19.43 -46.70
C ALA A 137 -7.77 -20.33 -47.60
N LYS A 138 -7.68 -21.61 -47.24
CA LYS A 138 -7.21 -22.65 -48.17
C LYS A 138 -8.30 -22.82 -49.23
N SER A 139 -8.09 -22.17 -50.37
CA SER A 139 -8.72 -22.54 -51.63
C SER A 139 -7.91 -23.68 -52.24
N GLU A 140 -8.47 -24.89 -52.26
CA GLU A 140 -8.30 -25.93 -53.30
C GLU A 140 -9.49 -26.90 -53.21
#